data_AF-A0A9P6P0S2-F1
#
_entry.id   AF-A0A9P6P0S2-F1
#
_cell.length_a   1.000
_cell.length_b   1.000
_cell.length_c   1.000
_cell.angle_alpha   90.00
_cell.angle_beta   90.00
_cell.angle_gamma   90.00
#
_symmetry.space_group_name_H-M   'P 1'
#
loop_
_entity.id
_entity.type
_entity.pdbx_description
1 polymer ?
#
loop_
_entity_poly.entity_id
_entity_poly.type
_entity_poly.pdbx_seq_one_letter_code
_entity_poly.pdbx_strand_id
1 'polypeptide(L)'
;MTLGPQTPIEDWEVERATVMRDSRECRDRAEYLERKVEEDQVTYEKNTASLLREMKMKETLLEKRLQDVEGQLMDEIRGLQEQLETEKQDHEDDVRELRLQYDKMMQVEQKKHNQRISTLQERLSAKDVAYDELQKMHVSCDNGDMDDLELLRNELAKEKTERERERAQWDEERATHAMELETLKIELSTSSTGTDGNAISGSEIFRKENQQYRRQLELVEQDQQRHRAHVAELESRLKTAEDQLKNAEDGKRQKIVQLTENFDSEMERLKELFFNEGREMAMHNEAKIQNLQAEYDEILLETKERFETEKAVWQIEHQSTLDKIGREFRKEKEYAVARLEREWREKIQDIQASMSQDSSDVQAHWEKKLEEAQEAGNIELKRLQGELAVIKDRLGKEIERRHGVQGTLAVLEKQIRDDVAELVVYEHETKVLKKHKQTLQNQVDVLRHDFQTACHLARNLLSISASEDSDVFQHQTSLVDLLHASIRHVTSLYVRQGVMEQTMTSQLMLNSHPYGY
;
A
#
# COMPACT_ATOMS: atom_id res chain seq x y z
N MET A 1 -30.51 -10.48 96.13
CA MET A 1 -30.26 -9.66 94.92
C MET A 1 -29.15 -8.67 95.27
N THR A 2 -27.90 -9.04 95.03
CA THR A 2 -26.71 -8.23 95.33
C THR A 2 -26.44 -7.28 94.18
N LEU A 3 -26.88 -6.03 94.35
CA LEU A 3 -26.44 -4.89 93.55
C LEU A 3 -25.02 -4.56 94.02
N GLY A 4 -24.03 -4.88 93.20
CA GLY A 4 -22.63 -4.51 93.43
C GLY A 4 -22.44 -2.98 93.38
N PRO A 5 -21.41 -2.45 94.05
CA PRO A 5 -21.18 -1.02 94.18
C PRO A 5 -20.87 -0.40 92.81
N GLN A 6 -21.67 0.58 92.41
CA GLN A 6 -21.35 1.48 91.29
C GLN A 6 -20.27 2.45 91.78
N THR A 7 -19.01 2.08 91.60
CA THR A 7 -17.90 3.05 91.58
C THR A 7 -18.11 4.01 90.40
N PRO A 8 -17.93 5.33 90.57
CA PRO A 8 -17.90 6.26 89.45
C PRO A 8 -16.78 5.83 88.50
N ILE A 9 -17.11 5.56 87.24
CA ILE A 9 -16.10 5.34 86.21
C ILE A 9 -15.33 6.65 86.09
N GLU A 10 -14.05 6.64 86.43
CA GLU A 10 -13.20 7.83 86.36
C GLU A 10 -12.96 8.17 84.87
N ASP A 11 -13.04 9.45 84.49
CA ASP A 11 -13.02 9.89 83.08
C ASP A 11 -11.83 9.36 82.28
N TRP A 12 -10.69 9.10 82.93
CA TRP A 12 -9.50 8.52 82.30
C TRP A 12 -9.71 7.06 81.85
N GLU A 13 -10.62 6.29 82.46
CA GLU A 13 -10.96 4.93 82.03
C GLU A 13 -11.78 4.95 80.74
N VAL A 14 -12.66 5.94 80.58
CA VAL A 14 -13.44 6.17 79.36
C VAL A 14 -12.52 6.63 78.24
N GLU A 15 -11.65 7.61 78.50
CA GLU A 15 -10.65 8.07 77.53
C GLU A 15 -9.73 6.92 77.09
N ARG A 16 -9.25 6.10 78.02
CA ARG A 16 -8.44 4.92 77.70
C ARG A 16 -9.21 3.92 76.84
N ALA A 17 -10.50 3.69 77.13
CA ALA A 17 -11.34 2.80 76.34
C ALA A 17 -11.60 3.33 74.93
N THR A 18 -11.83 4.64 74.76
CA THR A 18 -11.96 5.28 73.45
C THR A 18 -10.66 5.21 72.66
N VAL A 19 -9.51 5.52 73.27
CA VAL A 19 -8.20 5.44 72.59
C VAL A 19 -7.88 4.00 72.16
N MET A 20 -8.20 3.00 72.98
CA MET A 20 -8.03 1.59 72.61
C MET A 20 -8.97 1.17 71.49
N ARG A 21 -10.20 1.69 71.45
CA ARG A 21 -11.16 1.48 70.36
C ARG A 21 -10.67 2.10 69.06
N ASP A 22 -10.27 3.37 69.10
CA ASP A 22 -9.76 4.10 67.94
C ASP A 22 -8.46 3.49 67.41
N SER A 23 -7.58 3.01 68.30
CA SER A 23 -6.37 2.28 67.92
C SER A 23 -6.70 0.94 67.26
N ARG A 24 -7.74 0.25 67.73
CA ARG A 24 -8.23 -0.98 67.10
C ARG A 24 -8.86 -0.71 65.74
N GLU A 25 -9.71 0.31 65.62
CA GLU A 25 -10.33 0.70 64.35
C GLU A 25 -9.27 1.16 63.33
N CYS A 26 -8.25 1.90 63.76
CA CYS A 26 -7.10 2.25 62.93
C CYS A 26 -6.33 1.01 62.45
N ARG A 27 -6.13 0.02 63.35
CA ARG A 27 -5.44 -1.24 63.01
C ARG A 27 -6.27 -2.07 62.03
N ASP A 28 -7.57 -2.25 62.29
CA ASP A 28 -8.48 -2.99 61.42
C ASP A 28 -8.56 -2.32 60.03
N ARG A 29 -8.51 -0.98 59.99
CA ARG A 29 -8.46 -0.22 58.73
C ARG A 29 -7.12 -0.38 58.00
N ALA A 30 -6.00 -0.40 58.72
CA ALA A 30 -4.69 -0.65 58.13
C ALA A 30 -4.61 -2.07 57.55
N GLU A 31 -5.06 -3.09 58.30
CA GLU A 31 -5.12 -4.48 57.84
C GLU A 31 -6.05 -4.66 56.64
N TYR A 32 -7.17 -3.92 56.58
CA TYR A 32 -8.06 -3.92 55.43
C TYR A 32 -7.38 -3.31 54.18
N LEU A 33 -6.67 -2.19 54.35
CA LEU A 33 -5.95 -1.56 53.24
C LEU A 33 -4.79 -2.42 52.75
N GLU A 34 -4.05 -3.08 53.65
CA GLU A 34 -3.00 -4.03 53.29
C GLU A 34 -3.56 -5.19 52.47
N ARG A 35 -4.66 -5.83 52.93
CA ARG A 35 -5.34 -6.88 52.15
C ARG A 35 -5.80 -6.40 50.78
N LYS A 36 -6.36 -5.18 50.70
CA LYS A 36 -6.79 -4.62 49.42
C LYS A 36 -5.61 -4.39 48.47
N VAL A 37 -4.48 -3.89 48.97
CA VAL A 37 -3.27 -3.69 48.17
C VAL A 37 -2.71 -5.04 47.69
N GLU A 38 -2.73 -6.08 48.53
CA GLU A 38 -2.33 -7.44 48.13
C GLU A 38 -3.26 -8.00 47.03
N GLU A 39 -4.57 -7.84 47.16
CA GLU A 39 -5.54 -8.24 46.13
C GLU A 39 -5.34 -7.48 44.81
N ASP A 40 -5.13 -6.17 44.88
CA ASP A 40 -4.84 -5.32 43.71
C ASP A 40 -3.50 -5.71 43.06
N GLN A 41 -2.49 -6.08 43.85
CA GLN A 41 -1.21 -6.56 43.33
C GLN A 41 -1.35 -7.91 42.62
N VAL A 42 -2.07 -8.87 43.21
CA VAL A 42 -2.33 -10.19 42.59
C VAL A 42 -3.12 -10.04 41.30
N THR A 43 -4.13 -9.17 41.26
CA THR A 43 -4.89 -8.91 40.03
C THR A 43 -4.04 -8.23 38.96
N TYR A 44 -3.19 -7.27 39.33
CA TYR A 44 -2.23 -6.64 38.43
C TYR A 44 -1.25 -7.66 37.83
N GLU A 45 -0.66 -8.53 38.66
CA GLU A 45 0.27 -9.58 38.22
C GLU A 45 -0.43 -10.58 37.28
N LYS A 46 -1.68 -10.97 37.59
CA LYS A 46 -2.49 -11.84 36.74
C LYS A 46 -2.80 -11.20 35.39
N ASN A 47 -3.17 -9.92 35.37
CA ASN A 47 -3.45 -9.18 34.15
C ASN A 47 -2.19 -9.01 33.30
N THR A 48 -1.07 -8.68 33.93
CA THR A 48 0.24 -8.56 33.27
C THR A 48 0.67 -9.89 32.64
N ALA A 49 0.54 -11.00 33.38
CA ALA A 49 0.84 -12.33 32.86
C ALA A 49 -0.13 -12.78 31.74
N SER A 50 -1.38 -12.32 31.76
CA SER A 50 -2.34 -12.57 30.68
C SER A 50 -1.96 -11.80 29.41
N LEU A 51 -1.64 -10.51 29.54
CA LEU A 51 -1.18 -9.66 28.43
C LEU A 51 0.12 -10.19 27.81
N LEU A 52 1.09 -10.61 28.63
CA LEU A 52 2.34 -11.19 28.13
C LEU A 52 2.11 -12.49 27.36
N ARG A 53 1.16 -13.33 27.79
CA ARG A 53 0.78 -14.54 27.04
C ARG A 53 0.13 -14.21 25.70
N GLU A 54 -0.77 -13.24 25.68
CA GLU A 54 -1.41 -12.78 24.44
C GLU A 54 -0.39 -12.19 23.47
N MET A 55 0.53 -11.36 23.97
CA MET A 55 1.61 -10.77 23.18
C MET A 55 2.50 -11.86 22.58
N LYS A 56 2.91 -12.86 23.38
CA LYS A 56 3.69 -14.01 22.91
C LYS A 56 2.95 -14.81 21.84
N MET A 57 1.64 -15.01 21.97
CA MET A 57 0.85 -15.67 20.92
C MET A 57 0.74 -14.84 19.63
N LYS A 58 0.66 -13.51 19.76
CA LYS A 58 0.67 -12.61 18.60
C LYS A 58 2.03 -12.62 17.89
N GLU A 59 3.13 -12.62 18.66
CA GLU A 59 4.49 -12.74 18.12
C GLU A 59 4.68 -14.05 17.35
N THR A 60 4.30 -15.20 17.93
CA THR A 60 4.44 -16.50 17.25
C THR A 60 3.57 -16.59 15.99
N LEU A 61 2.39 -15.96 15.99
CA LEU A 61 1.51 -15.94 14.82
C LEU A 61 2.08 -15.05 13.70
N LEU A 62 2.67 -13.90 14.05
CA LEU A 62 3.38 -13.04 13.09
C LEU A 62 4.62 -13.72 12.53
N GLU A 63 5.39 -14.41 13.36
CA GLU A 63 6.57 -15.16 12.93
C GLU A 63 6.20 -16.29 11.98
N LYS A 64 5.12 -17.02 12.26
CA LYS A 64 4.59 -18.02 11.32
C LYS A 64 4.15 -17.39 9.99
N ARG A 65 3.44 -16.26 10.03
CA ARG A 65 3.04 -15.56 8.80
C ARG A 65 4.24 -15.07 7.99
N LEU A 66 5.29 -14.60 8.65
CA LEU A 66 6.54 -14.24 7.99
C LEU A 66 7.17 -15.44 7.30
N GLN A 67 7.29 -16.58 8.00
CA GLN A 67 7.79 -17.83 7.42
C GLN A 67 6.95 -18.33 6.24
N ASP A 68 5.61 -18.23 6.33
CA ASP A 68 4.71 -18.62 5.25
C ASP A 68 4.92 -17.72 4.01
N VAL A 69 5.08 -16.41 4.20
CA VAL A 69 5.35 -15.45 3.10
C VAL A 69 6.75 -15.66 2.51
N GLU A 70 7.77 -15.86 3.35
CA GLU A 70 9.12 -16.20 2.90
C GLU A 70 9.13 -17.50 2.08
N GLY A 71 8.37 -18.52 2.52
CA GLY A 71 8.19 -19.77 1.79
C GLY A 71 7.56 -19.56 0.41
N GLN A 72 6.47 -18.77 0.33
CA GLN A 72 5.82 -18.43 -0.93
C GLN A 72 6.77 -17.72 -1.90
N LEU A 73 7.51 -16.72 -1.43
CA LEU A 73 8.49 -16.00 -2.25
C LEU A 73 9.62 -16.92 -2.73
N MET A 74 10.09 -17.84 -1.89
CA MET A 74 11.12 -18.82 -2.26
C MET A 74 10.62 -19.81 -3.32
N ASP A 75 9.36 -20.22 -3.25
CA ASP A 75 8.74 -21.08 -4.27
C ASP A 75 8.49 -20.32 -5.58
N GLU A 76 8.10 -19.04 -5.53
CA GLU A 76 8.01 -18.17 -6.72
C GLU A 76 9.37 -17.97 -7.38
N ILE A 77 10.42 -17.69 -6.60
CA ILE A 77 11.79 -17.57 -7.11
C ILE A 77 12.22 -18.87 -7.79
N ARG A 78 11.91 -20.03 -7.19
CA ARG A 78 12.22 -21.34 -7.79
C ARG A 78 11.46 -21.56 -9.10
N GLY A 79 10.16 -21.24 -9.14
CA GLY A 79 9.35 -21.34 -10.35
C GLY A 79 9.89 -20.45 -11.48
N LEU A 80 10.31 -19.22 -11.18
CA LEU A 80 10.93 -18.33 -12.16
C LEU A 80 12.30 -18.84 -12.63
N GLN A 81 13.09 -19.47 -11.75
CA GLN A 81 14.36 -20.09 -12.13
C GLN A 81 14.15 -21.30 -13.05
N GLU A 82 13.17 -22.14 -12.77
CA GLU A 82 12.81 -23.28 -13.63
C GLU A 82 12.30 -22.83 -15.01
N GLN A 83 11.47 -21.79 -15.06
CA GLN A 83 11.01 -21.19 -16.32
C GLN A 83 12.17 -20.64 -17.14
N LEU A 84 13.08 -19.88 -16.51
CA LEU A 84 14.25 -19.33 -17.18
C LEU A 84 15.16 -20.44 -17.74
N GLU A 85 15.34 -21.53 -17.01
CA GLU A 85 16.15 -22.65 -17.48
C GLU A 85 15.49 -23.39 -18.64
N THR A 86 14.16 -23.51 -18.61
CA THR A 86 13.38 -24.09 -19.71
C THR A 86 13.47 -23.23 -20.96
N GLU A 87 13.29 -21.91 -20.85
CA GLU A 87 13.42 -20.99 -21.99
C GLU A 87 14.83 -20.97 -22.59
N LYS A 88 15.87 -21.05 -21.74
CA LYS A 88 17.25 -21.19 -22.22
C LYS A 88 17.44 -22.49 -22.99
N GLN A 89 16.92 -23.60 -22.46
CA GLN A 89 17.02 -24.90 -23.10
C GLN A 89 16.30 -24.90 -24.46
N ASP A 90 15.08 -24.36 -24.53
CA ASP A 90 14.31 -24.21 -25.76
C ASP A 90 15.05 -23.34 -26.77
N HIS A 91 15.61 -22.20 -26.34
CA HIS A 91 16.43 -21.35 -27.21
C HIS A 91 17.70 -22.05 -27.71
N GLU A 92 18.36 -22.84 -26.88
CA GLU A 92 19.51 -23.66 -27.28
C GLU A 92 19.13 -24.75 -28.29
N ASP A 93 17.96 -25.36 -28.13
CA ASP A 93 17.37 -26.30 -29.08
C ASP A 93 17.08 -25.62 -30.43
N ASP A 94 16.47 -24.43 -30.43
CA ASP A 94 16.19 -23.64 -31.64
C ASP A 94 17.49 -23.26 -32.37
N VAL A 95 18.51 -22.79 -31.64
CA VAL A 95 19.82 -22.45 -32.21
C VAL A 95 20.48 -23.71 -32.80
N ARG A 96 20.37 -24.86 -32.14
CA ARG A 96 20.87 -26.14 -32.68
C ARG A 96 20.14 -26.54 -33.95
N GLU A 97 18.81 -26.39 -33.99
CA GLU A 97 18.02 -26.70 -35.18
C GLU A 97 18.39 -25.78 -36.35
N LEU A 98 18.46 -24.47 -36.13
CA LEU A 98 18.85 -23.49 -37.17
C LEU A 98 20.25 -23.77 -37.73
N ARG A 99 21.21 -24.12 -36.86
CA ARG A 99 22.55 -24.55 -37.30
C ARG A 99 22.48 -25.80 -38.18
N LEU A 100 21.71 -26.80 -37.77
CA LEU A 100 21.53 -28.02 -38.56
C LEU A 100 20.86 -27.75 -39.92
N GLN A 101 19.88 -26.85 -39.97
CA GLN A 101 19.23 -26.44 -41.22
C GLN A 101 20.21 -25.71 -42.15
N TYR A 102 21.01 -24.78 -41.61
CA TYR A 102 22.04 -24.07 -42.35
C TYR A 102 23.11 -25.02 -42.90
N ASP A 103 23.59 -25.96 -42.08
CA ASP A 103 24.58 -26.95 -42.51
C ASP A 103 24.03 -27.85 -43.62
N LYS A 104 22.76 -28.29 -43.51
CA LYS A 104 22.10 -29.05 -44.58
C LYS A 104 22.00 -28.24 -45.88
N MET A 105 21.60 -26.98 -45.79
CA MET A 105 21.52 -26.09 -46.96
C MET A 105 22.91 -25.91 -47.61
N MET A 106 23.94 -25.66 -46.80
CA MET A 106 25.33 -25.54 -47.27
C MET A 106 25.82 -26.82 -47.95
N GLN A 107 25.54 -27.99 -47.39
CA GLN A 107 25.88 -29.27 -48.02
C GLN A 107 25.16 -29.47 -49.36
N VAL A 108 23.90 -29.05 -49.47
CA VAL A 108 23.15 -29.13 -50.74
C VAL A 108 23.76 -28.21 -51.79
N GLU A 109 24.07 -26.95 -51.45
CA GLU A 109 24.74 -26.03 -52.37
C GLU A 109 26.14 -26.54 -52.76
N GLN A 110 26.92 -27.05 -51.82
CA GLN A 110 28.22 -27.64 -52.11
C GLN A 110 28.09 -28.85 -53.05
N LYS A 111 27.08 -29.71 -52.88
CA LYS A 111 26.79 -30.81 -53.80
C LYS A 111 26.41 -30.29 -55.19
N LYS A 112 25.59 -29.25 -55.30
CA LYS A 112 25.24 -28.62 -56.60
C LYS A 112 26.48 -28.03 -57.28
N HIS A 113 27.35 -27.34 -56.54
CA HIS A 113 28.60 -26.81 -57.07
C HIS A 113 29.52 -27.93 -57.56
N ASN A 114 29.67 -29.01 -56.79
CA ASN A 114 30.46 -30.18 -57.19
C ASN A 114 29.89 -30.85 -58.45
N GLN A 115 28.57 -30.97 -58.56
CA GLN A 115 27.92 -31.49 -59.77
C GLN A 115 28.19 -30.59 -60.98
N ARG A 116 28.07 -29.25 -60.83
CA ARG A 116 28.42 -28.29 -61.89
C ARG A 116 29.88 -28.45 -62.32
N ILE A 117 30.81 -28.55 -61.37
CA ILE A 117 32.24 -28.77 -61.65
C ILE A 117 32.44 -30.08 -62.41
N SER A 118 31.82 -31.19 -61.97
CA SER A 118 31.89 -32.48 -62.66
C SER A 118 31.37 -32.37 -64.09
N THR A 119 30.22 -31.73 -64.30
CA THR A 119 29.65 -31.56 -65.65
C THR A 119 30.54 -30.69 -66.55
N LEU A 120 31.23 -29.69 -65.99
CA LEU A 120 32.19 -28.88 -66.74
C LEU A 120 33.45 -29.68 -67.07
N GLN A 121 33.95 -30.51 -66.14
CA GLN A 121 35.07 -31.41 -66.38
C GLN A 121 34.76 -32.46 -67.45
N GLU A 122 33.56 -33.04 -67.43
CA GLU A 122 33.07 -33.96 -68.47
C GLU A 122 32.98 -33.27 -69.84
N ARG A 123 32.50 -32.03 -69.89
CA ARG A 123 32.46 -31.25 -71.13
C ARG A 123 33.86 -30.89 -71.64
N LEU A 124 34.78 -30.55 -70.73
CA LEU A 124 36.18 -30.28 -71.06
C LEU A 124 36.85 -31.53 -71.62
N SER A 125 36.72 -32.68 -70.95
CA SER A 125 37.31 -33.93 -71.44
C SER A 125 36.71 -34.37 -72.77
N ALA A 126 35.39 -34.19 -72.98
CA ALA A 126 34.77 -34.44 -74.29
C ALA A 126 35.31 -33.51 -75.39
N LYS A 127 35.63 -32.25 -75.04
CA LYS A 127 36.27 -31.32 -75.97
C LYS A 127 37.72 -31.69 -76.25
N ASP A 128 38.47 -32.15 -75.25
CA ASP A 128 39.84 -32.64 -75.43
C ASP A 128 39.86 -33.86 -76.36
N VAL A 129 38.92 -34.81 -76.19
CA VAL A 129 38.77 -35.95 -77.10
C VAL A 129 38.44 -35.50 -78.53
N ALA A 130 37.51 -34.56 -78.69
CA ALA A 130 37.18 -34.01 -80.01
C ALA A 130 38.36 -33.27 -80.64
N TYR A 131 39.19 -32.61 -79.84
CA TYR A 131 40.40 -31.95 -80.30
C TYR A 131 41.46 -32.98 -80.75
N ASP A 132 41.65 -34.06 -79.99
CA ASP A 132 42.53 -35.17 -80.36
C ASP A 132 42.06 -35.86 -81.65
N GLU A 133 40.75 -36.02 -81.84
CA GLU A 133 40.16 -36.56 -83.07
C GLU A 133 40.39 -35.62 -84.27
N LEU A 134 40.18 -34.31 -84.10
CA LEU A 134 40.49 -33.31 -85.13
C LEU A 134 41.99 -33.30 -85.47
N GLN A 135 42.86 -33.42 -84.47
CA GLN A 135 44.30 -33.48 -84.67
C GLN A 135 44.69 -34.74 -85.46
N LYS A 136 44.08 -35.90 -85.17
CA LYS A 136 44.28 -37.14 -85.95
C LYS A 136 43.78 -37.01 -87.39
N MET A 137 42.63 -36.36 -87.60
CA MET A 137 42.09 -36.09 -88.95
C MET A 137 42.97 -35.10 -89.73
N HIS A 138 43.55 -34.11 -89.06
CA HIS A 138 44.46 -33.17 -89.71
C HIS A 138 45.76 -33.87 -90.18
N VAL A 139 46.30 -34.78 -89.35
CA VAL A 139 47.47 -35.61 -89.71
C VAL A 139 47.15 -36.61 -90.84
N SER A 140 45.90 -37.03 -91.04
CA SER A 140 45.53 -37.93 -92.15
C SER A 140 45.31 -37.20 -93.48
N CYS A 141 44.88 -35.93 -93.46
CA CYS A 141 44.77 -35.09 -94.67
C CYS A 141 46.14 -34.61 -95.19
N ASP A 142 47.07 -34.25 -94.31
CA ASP A 142 48.40 -33.74 -94.70
C ASP A 142 49.28 -34.78 -95.41
N ASN A 143 49.04 -36.08 -95.18
CA ASN A 143 49.79 -37.15 -95.84
C ASN A 143 49.35 -37.37 -97.30
N GLY A 144 48.08 -37.11 -97.65
CA GLY A 144 47.57 -37.32 -99.01
C GLY A 144 48.04 -36.26 -100.01
N ASP A 145 48.07 -35.00 -99.60
CA ASP A 145 48.46 -33.88 -100.46
C ASP A 145 50.00 -33.82 -100.68
N MET A 146 50.79 -34.39 -99.76
CA MET A 146 52.25 -34.53 -99.91
C MET A 146 52.65 -35.64 -100.88
N ASP A 147 51.94 -36.78 -100.89
CA ASP A 147 52.22 -37.91 -101.79
C ASP A 147 51.92 -37.55 -103.26
N ASP A 148 50.85 -36.80 -103.53
CA ASP A 148 50.50 -36.34 -104.89
C ASP A 148 51.52 -35.30 -105.43
N LEU A 149 52.05 -34.43 -104.57
CA LEU A 149 53.12 -33.49 -104.92
C LEU A 149 54.46 -34.20 -105.17
N GLU A 150 54.74 -35.28 -104.46
CA GLU A 150 55.95 -36.09 -104.65
C GLU A 150 55.87 -36.94 -105.94
N LEU A 151 54.69 -37.45 -106.30
CA LEU A 151 54.41 -38.10 -107.57
C LEU A 151 54.63 -37.14 -108.77
N LEU A 152 54.07 -35.93 -108.71
CA LEU A 152 54.24 -34.91 -109.74
C LEU A 152 55.70 -34.45 -109.88
N ARG A 153 56.46 -34.37 -108.78
CA ARG A 153 57.91 -34.08 -108.83
C ARG A 153 58.70 -35.20 -109.50
N ASN A 154 58.34 -36.46 -109.24
CA ASN A 154 59.00 -37.62 -109.83
C ASN A 154 58.67 -37.79 -111.32
N GLU A 155 57.46 -37.48 -111.76
CA GLU A 155 57.10 -37.47 -113.18
C GLU A 155 57.82 -36.36 -113.95
N LEU A 156 57.90 -35.15 -113.38
CA LEU A 156 58.66 -34.04 -113.99
C LEU A 156 60.16 -34.35 -114.10
N ALA A 157 60.73 -35.08 -113.13
CA ALA A 157 62.11 -35.52 -113.17
C ALA A 157 62.34 -36.57 -114.27
N LYS A 158 61.41 -37.52 -114.45
CA LYS A 158 61.48 -38.52 -115.51
C LYS A 158 61.44 -37.88 -116.90
N GLU A 159 60.51 -36.97 -117.14
CA GLU A 159 60.36 -36.28 -118.44
C GLU A 159 61.62 -35.46 -118.80
N LYS A 160 62.25 -34.82 -117.80
CA LYS A 160 63.53 -34.11 -118.00
C LYS A 160 64.66 -35.06 -118.44
N THR A 161 64.78 -36.23 -117.81
CA THR A 161 65.81 -37.21 -118.18
C THR A 161 65.58 -37.86 -119.54
N GLU A 162 64.32 -38.02 -119.97
CA GLU A 162 64.00 -38.52 -121.32
C GLU A 162 64.40 -37.51 -122.40
N ARG A 163 64.09 -36.22 -122.23
CA ARG A 163 64.52 -35.18 -123.18
C ARG A 163 66.03 -35.00 -123.25
N GLU A 164 66.74 -35.20 -122.14
CA GLU A 164 68.21 -35.18 -122.13
C GLU A 164 68.79 -36.38 -122.90
N ARG A 165 68.18 -37.56 -122.81
CA ARG A 165 68.56 -38.73 -123.62
C ARG A 165 68.28 -38.53 -125.11
N GLU A 166 67.14 -37.94 -125.46
CA GLU A 166 66.83 -37.61 -126.85
C GLU A 166 67.86 -36.62 -127.42
N ARG A 167 68.21 -35.55 -126.68
CA ARG A 167 69.27 -34.61 -127.12
C ARG A 167 70.62 -35.30 -127.30
N ALA A 168 70.99 -36.21 -126.39
CA ALA A 168 72.22 -36.97 -126.50
C ALA A 168 72.24 -37.88 -127.73
N GLN A 169 71.10 -38.53 -128.07
CA GLN A 169 70.97 -39.32 -129.31
C GLN A 169 71.13 -38.44 -130.56
N TRP A 170 70.49 -37.27 -130.60
CA TRP A 170 70.64 -36.33 -131.71
C TRP A 170 72.07 -35.79 -131.87
N ASP A 171 72.82 -35.67 -130.77
CA ASP A 171 74.22 -35.24 -130.80
C ASP A 171 75.16 -36.38 -131.21
N GLU A 172 74.85 -37.62 -130.85
CA GLU A 172 75.56 -38.83 -131.30
C GLU A 172 75.34 -39.08 -132.80
N GLU A 173 74.12 -38.92 -133.31
CA GLU A 173 73.80 -38.99 -134.75
C GLU A 173 74.50 -37.88 -135.56
N ARG A 174 74.72 -36.70 -134.97
CA ARG A 174 75.54 -35.65 -135.59
C ARG A 174 77.02 -35.99 -135.58
N ALA A 175 77.52 -36.64 -134.52
CA ALA A 175 78.91 -37.07 -134.43
C ALA A 175 79.25 -38.21 -135.41
N THR A 176 78.32 -39.16 -135.64
CA THR A 176 78.50 -40.22 -136.63
C THR A 176 78.50 -39.65 -138.06
N HIS A 177 77.60 -38.73 -138.38
CA HIS A 177 77.62 -38.03 -139.67
C HIS A 177 78.87 -37.16 -139.88
N ALA A 178 79.42 -36.57 -138.82
CA ALA A 178 80.68 -35.83 -138.88
C ALA A 178 81.90 -36.75 -139.10
N MET A 179 81.91 -37.96 -138.51
CA MET A 179 82.95 -38.97 -138.77
C MET A 179 82.90 -39.51 -140.21
N GLU A 180 81.72 -39.70 -140.79
CA GLU A 180 81.56 -40.12 -142.20
C GLU A 180 82.05 -39.06 -143.20
N LEU A 181 81.96 -37.77 -142.85
CA LEU A 181 82.52 -36.67 -143.64
C LEU A 181 84.05 -36.57 -143.54
N GLU A 182 84.62 -36.91 -142.37
CA GLU A 182 86.08 -36.91 -142.17
C GLU A 182 86.75 -38.13 -142.83
N THR A 183 86.08 -39.29 -142.92
CA THR A 183 86.58 -40.45 -143.67
C THR A 183 86.59 -40.23 -145.18
N LEU A 184 85.59 -39.53 -145.75
CA LEU A 184 85.57 -39.15 -147.17
C LEU A 184 86.66 -38.12 -147.54
N LYS A 185 87.18 -37.37 -146.56
CA LYS A 185 88.25 -36.37 -146.75
C LYS A 185 89.66 -36.97 -146.75
N ILE A 186 89.83 -38.14 -146.12
CA ILE A 186 91.11 -38.85 -146.03
C ILE A 186 91.40 -39.67 -147.31
N GLU A 187 90.38 -40.11 -148.06
CA GLU A 187 90.57 -40.82 -149.34
C GLU A 187 90.93 -39.89 -150.53
N LEU A 188 90.79 -38.57 -150.39
CA LEU A 188 91.10 -37.60 -151.46
C LEU A 188 92.46 -36.89 -151.32
N SER A 189 93.27 -37.25 -150.32
CA SER A 189 94.55 -36.57 -150.01
C SER A 189 95.81 -37.43 -150.22
N THR A 190 95.72 -38.61 -150.85
CA THR A 190 96.84 -39.54 -151.05
C THR A 190 96.93 -40.13 -152.47
N SER A 191 96.91 -39.30 -153.53
CA SER A 191 97.65 -39.58 -154.78
C SER A 191 97.81 -38.28 -155.56
N SER A 192 99.00 -37.70 -155.47
CA SER A 192 100.06 -37.68 -156.51
C SER A 192 99.79 -36.66 -157.63
N THR A 193 100.48 -35.52 -157.56
CA THR A 193 101.64 -35.15 -158.41
C THR A 193 101.35 -35.01 -159.90
N GLY A 194 101.60 -33.80 -160.40
CA GLY A 194 102.37 -33.63 -161.64
C GLY A 194 101.58 -33.32 -162.90
N THR A 195 101.67 -32.04 -163.30
CA THR A 195 102.07 -31.60 -164.64
C THR A 195 101.57 -32.36 -165.87
N ASP A 196 100.78 -31.58 -166.62
CA ASP A 196 100.80 -31.45 -168.08
C ASP A 196 100.49 -32.66 -168.94
N GLY A 197 99.30 -32.58 -169.51
CA GLY A 197 99.15 -32.81 -170.93
C GLY A 197 97.94 -33.65 -171.27
N ASN A 198 97.11 -33.05 -172.11
CA ASN A 198 96.31 -33.71 -173.14
C ASN A 198 94.80 -33.90 -172.86
N ALA A 199 94.06 -33.04 -173.55
CA ALA A 199 92.89 -33.36 -174.36
C ALA A 199 91.59 -33.80 -173.67
N ILE A 200 90.66 -32.82 -173.61
CA ILE A 200 89.33 -32.88 -174.25
C ILE A 200 88.55 -34.17 -173.96
N SER A 201 87.73 -34.17 -172.90
CA SER A 201 86.36 -34.73 -172.84
C SER A 201 85.86 -34.81 -171.37
N GLY A 202 85.63 -33.65 -170.72
CA GLY A 202 85.15 -33.62 -169.32
C GLY A 202 84.28 -32.40 -168.95
N SER A 203 84.03 -31.49 -169.90
CA SER A 203 83.35 -30.21 -169.64
C SER A 203 81.81 -30.30 -169.60
N GLU A 204 81.19 -31.43 -169.98
CA GLU A 204 79.74 -31.64 -169.90
C GLU A 204 79.26 -32.44 -168.67
N ILE A 205 80.16 -33.18 -168.00
CA ILE A 205 79.83 -33.93 -166.76
C ILE A 205 79.81 -32.96 -165.56
N PHE A 206 80.81 -32.09 -165.43
CA PHE A 206 80.84 -31.05 -164.38
C PHE A 206 79.70 -30.02 -164.49
N ARG A 207 79.12 -29.81 -165.68
CA ARG A 207 77.97 -28.91 -165.85
C ARG A 207 76.64 -29.52 -165.41
N LYS A 208 76.45 -30.84 -165.57
CA LYS A 208 75.24 -31.54 -165.13
C LYS A 208 75.25 -31.82 -163.62
N GLU A 209 76.40 -32.13 -163.04
CA GLU A 209 76.56 -32.30 -161.59
C GLU A 209 76.33 -31.00 -160.82
N ASN A 210 76.88 -29.88 -161.29
CA ASN A 210 76.70 -28.57 -160.66
C ASN A 210 75.24 -28.06 -160.78
N GLN A 211 74.52 -28.47 -161.84
CA GLN A 211 73.10 -28.18 -161.98
C GLN A 211 72.21 -29.07 -161.07
N GLN A 212 72.65 -30.29 -160.75
CA GLN A 212 72.00 -31.15 -159.76
C GLN A 212 72.18 -30.62 -158.33
N TYR A 213 73.38 -30.16 -157.98
CA TYR A 213 73.63 -29.52 -156.68
C TYR A 213 72.83 -28.25 -156.47
N ARG A 214 72.63 -27.42 -157.51
CA ARG A 214 71.77 -26.24 -157.40
C ARG A 214 70.29 -26.59 -157.16
N ARG A 215 69.76 -27.64 -157.79
CA ARG A 215 68.39 -28.10 -157.52
C ARG A 215 68.23 -28.71 -156.14
N GLN A 216 69.24 -29.42 -155.64
CA GLN A 216 69.22 -29.95 -154.27
C GLN A 216 69.30 -28.81 -153.24
N LEU A 217 70.12 -27.78 -153.50
CA LEU A 217 70.15 -26.59 -152.65
C LEU A 217 68.83 -25.80 -152.67
N GLU A 218 68.18 -25.64 -153.83
CA GLU A 218 66.85 -25.01 -153.90
C GLU A 218 65.78 -25.81 -153.15
N LEU A 219 65.83 -27.15 -153.21
CA LEU A 219 64.94 -28.02 -152.42
C LEU A 219 65.20 -27.88 -150.92
N VAL A 220 66.46 -27.84 -150.50
CA VAL A 220 66.83 -27.62 -149.10
C VAL A 220 66.45 -26.22 -148.64
N GLU A 221 66.63 -25.17 -149.43
CA GLU A 221 66.19 -23.81 -149.09
C GLU A 221 64.66 -23.71 -149.03
N GLN A 222 63.95 -24.41 -149.90
CA GLN A 222 62.48 -24.43 -149.89
C GLN A 222 61.94 -25.18 -148.66
N ASP A 223 62.56 -26.30 -148.28
CA ASP A 223 62.21 -27.00 -147.03
C ASP A 223 62.64 -26.20 -145.79
N GLN A 224 63.77 -25.48 -145.83
CA GLN A 224 64.18 -24.59 -144.74
C GLN A 224 63.23 -23.40 -144.59
N GLN A 225 62.68 -22.87 -145.69
CA GLN A 225 61.62 -21.85 -145.65
C GLN A 225 60.30 -22.42 -145.11
N ARG A 226 59.93 -23.64 -145.48
CA ARG A 226 58.76 -24.33 -144.89
C ARG A 226 58.91 -24.57 -143.40
N HIS A 227 60.10 -25.00 -142.96
CA HIS A 227 60.39 -25.15 -141.53
C HIS A 227 60.36 -23.82 -140.78
N ARG A 228 60.89 -22.74 -141.37
CA ARG A 228 60.78 -21.39 -140.77
C ARG A 228 59.33 -20.92 -140.67
N ALA A 229 58.51 -21.18 -141.70
CA ALA A 229 57.08 -20.85 -141.66
C ALA A 229 56.33 -21.67 -140.60
N HIS A 230 56.62 -22.97 -140.49
CA HIS A 230 56.00 -23.84 -139.49
C HIS A 230 56.46 -23.49 -138.06
N VAL A 231 57.72 -23.09 -137.86
CA VAL A 231 58.21 -22.59 -136.56
C VAL A 231 57.52 -21.29 -136.19
N ALA A 232 57.38 -20.34 -137.13
CA ALA A 232 56.67 -19.09 -136.88
C ALA A 232 55.17 -19.31 -136.56
N GLU A 233 54.53 -20.31 -137.19
CA GLU A 233 53.16 -20.71 -136.86
C GLU A 233 53.06 -21.33 -135.46
N LEU A 234 53.99 -22.21 -135.09
CA LEU A 234 54.04 -22.79 -133.74
C LEU A 234 54.33 -21.73 -132.67
N GLU A 235 55.22 -20.78 -132.94
CA GLU A 235 55.48 -19.63 -132.04
C GLU A 235 54.24 -18.76 -131.88
N SER A 236 53.50 -18.49 -132.97
CA SER A 236 52.23 -17.77 -132.89
C SER A 236 51.18 -18.54 -132.07
N ARG A 237 51.07 -19.86 -132.25
CA ARG A 237 50.12 -20.70 -131.50
C ARG A 237 50.51 -20.78 -130.03
N LEU A 238 51.79 -20.91 -129.72
CA LEU A 238 52.32 -20.93 -128.37
C LEU A 238 52.07 -19.60 -127.67
N LYS A 239 52.31 -18.47 -128.35
CA LYS A 239 51.99 -17.14 -127.82
C LYS A 239 50.50 -16.95 -127.55
N THR A 240 49.62 -17.40 -128.46
CA THR A 240 48.17 -17.34 -128.21
C THR A 240 47.73 -18.25 -127.06
N ALA A 241 48.38 -19.41 -126.88
CA ALA A 241 48.10 -20.30 -125.76
C ALA A 241 48.61 -19.71 -124.44
N GLU A 242 49.78 -19.06 -124.43
CA GLU A 242 50.32 -18.32 -123.28
C GLU A 242 49.42 -17.14 -122.90
N ASP A 243 48.93 -16.36 -123.87
CA ASP A 243 48.00 -15.27 -123.62
C ASP A 243 46.65 -15.78 -123.08
N GLN A 244 46.16 -16.92 -123.58
CA GLN A 244 44.95 -17.57 -123.05
C GLN A 244 45.15 -18.10 -121.62
N LEU A 245 46.30 -18.72 -121.34
CA LEU A 245 46.63 -19.25 -120.03
C LEU A 245 46.79 -18.10 -119.02
N LYS A 246 47.47 -17.02 -119.41
CA LYS A 246 47.62 -15.82 -118.59
C LYS A 246 46.28 -15.15 -118.30
N ASN A 247 45.42 -14.99 -119.31
CA ASN A 247 44.07 -14.45 -119.09
C ASN A 247 43.21 -15.37 -118.20
N ALA A 248 43.36 -16.69 -118.32
CA ALA A 248 42.67 -17.65 -117.45
C ALA A 248 43.21 -17.63 -116.01
N GLU A 249 44.52 -17.48 -115.84
CA GLU A 249 45.18 -17.31 -114.55
C GLU A 249 44.80 -16.00 -113.88
N ASP A 250 44.79 -14.89 -114.63
CA ASP A 250 44.38 -13.57 -114.14
C ASP A 250 42.89 -13.57 -113.78
N GLY A 251 42.04 -14.23 -114.59
CA GLY A 251 40.63 -14.43 -114.26
C GLY A 251 40.39 -15.31 -113.03
N LYS A 252 41.22 -16.35 -112.83
CA LYS A 252 41.19 -17.17 -111.60
C LYS A 252 41.69 -16.39 -110.39
N ARG A 253 42.77 -15.62 -110.52
CA ARG A 253 43.31 -14.74 -109.47
C ARG A 253 42.27 -13.71 -109.05
N GLN A 254 41.59 -13.07 -110.00
CA GLN A 254 40.54 -12.10 -109.70
C GLN A 254 39.36 -12.74 -108.98
N LYS A 255 38.94 -13.95 -109.37
CA LYS A 255 37.92 -14.72 -108.64
C LYS A 255 38.36 -15.10 -107.23
N ILE A 256 39.62 -15.49 -107.05
CA ILE A 256 40.19 -15.78 -105.72
C ILE A 256 40.15 -14.52 -104.87
N VAL A 257 40.60 -13.37 -105.38
CA VAL A 257 40.55 -12.09 -104.66
C VAL A 257 39.12 -11.71 -104.28
N GLN A 258 38.16 -11.81 -105.21
CA GLN A 258 36.76 -11.53 -104.91
C GLN A 258 36.17 -12.49 -103.87
N LEU A 259 36.53 -13.78 -103.93
CA LEU A 259 36.11 -14.75 -102.91
C LEU A 259 36.72 -14.42 -101.56
N THR A 260 38.01 -14.09 -101.50
CA THR A 260 38.69 -13.69 -100.26
C THR A 260 38.08 -12.41 -99.69
N GLU A 261 37.84 -11.39 -100.50
CA GLU A 261 37.18 -10.15 -100.05
C GLU A 261 35.76 -10.40 -99.53
N ASN A 262 34.98 -11.26 -100.22
CA ASN A 262 33.66 -11.66 -99.76
C ASN A 262 33.73 -12.43 -98.43
N PHE A 263 34.64 -13.40 -98.29
CA PHE A 263 34.85 -14.14 -97.04
C PHE A 263 35.29 -13.23 -95.90
N ASP A 264 36.19 -12.28 -96.16
CA ASP A 264 36.63 -11.30 -95.17
C ASP A 264 35.48 -10.39 -94.74
N SER A 265 34.63 -9.98 -95.69
CA SER A 265 33.43 -9.18 -95.38
C SER A 265 32.38 -9.96 -94.57
N GLU A 266 32.15 -11.24 -94.89
CA GLU A 266 31.25 -12.11 -94.13
C GLU A 266 31.81 -12.42 -92.74
N MET A 267 33.12 -12.61 -92.64
CA MET A 267 33.82 -12.85 -91.39
C MET A 267 33.75 -11.61 -90.47
N GLU A 268 33.94 -10.41 -91.01
CA GLU A 268 33.73 -9.16 -90.25
C GLU A 268 32.26 -9.00 -89.83
N ARG A 269 31.31 -9.28 -90.71
CA ARG A 269 29.88 -9.26 -90.36
C ARG A 269 29.55 -10.24 -89.23
N LEU A 270 30.10 -11.45 -89.27
CA LEU A 270 29.91 -12.45 -88.22
C LEU A 270 30.57 -12.00 -86.92
N LYS A 271 31.78 -11.43 -86.96
CA LYS A 271 32.41 -10.84 -85.78
C LYS A 271 31.54 -9.76 -85.16
N GLU A 272 31.02 -8.82 -85.96
CA GLU A 272 30.12 -7.78 -85.49
C GLU A 272 28.85 -8.35 -84.85
N LEU A 273 28.24 -9.37 -85.47
CA LEU A 273 27.09 -10.06 -84.89
C LEU A 273 27.43 -10.73 -83.56
N PHE A 274 28.56 -11.44 -83.46
CA PHE A 274 29.02 -12.05 -82.20
C PHE A 274 29.31 -11.01 -81.12
N PHE A 275 29.94 -9.87 -81.48
CA PHE A 275 30.19 -8.79 -80.53
C PHE A 275 28.90 -8.12 -80.07
N ASN A 276 27.94 -7.91 -80.98
CA ASN A 276 26.64 -7.35 -80.65
C ASN A 276 25.81 -8.30 -79.77
N GLU A 277 25.73 -9.58 -80.11
CA GLU A 277 25.07 -10.60 -79.30
C GLU A 277 25.73 -10.73 -77.92
N GLY A 278 27.07 -10.72 -77.88
CA GLY A 278 27.82 -10.72 -76.61
C GLY A 278 27.52 -9.49 -75.76
N ARG A 279 27.39 -8.31 -76.38
CA ARG A 279 27.02 -7.07 -75.69
C ARG A 279 25.57 -7.08 -75.20
N GLU A 280 24.64 -7.55 -76.01
CA GLU A 280 23.23 -7.69 -75.62
C GLU A 280 23.08 -8.69 -74.47
N MET A 281 23.77 -9.83 -74.53
CA MET A 281 23.78 -10.82 -73.46
C MET A 281 24.41 -10.25 -72.17
N ALA A 282 25.49 -9.46 -72.28
CA ALA A 282 26.09 -8.78 -71.15
C ALA A 282 25.12 -7.76 -70.52
N MET A 283 24.47 -6.91 -71.32
CA MET A 283 23.46 -5.96 -70.84
C MET A 283 22.26 -6.67 -70.19
N HIS A 284 21.80 -7.78 -70.77
CA HIS A 284 20.71 -8.56 -70.20
C HIS A 284 21.10 -9.19 -68.84
N ASN A 285 22.31 -9.75 -68.76
CA ASN A 285 22.83 -10.29 -67.51
C ASN A 285 23.02 -9.19 -66.46
N GLU A 286 23.50 -8.01 -66.85
CA GLU A 286 23.64 -6.86 -65.97
C GLU A 286 22.28 -6.37 -65.45
N ALA A 287 21.28 -6.21 -66.33
CA ALA A 287 19.92 -5.86 -65.93
C ALA A 287 19.31 -6.89 -64.97
N LYS A 288 19.56 -8.19 -65.21
CA LYS A 288 19.10 -9.25 -64.31
C LYS A 288 19.78 -9.16 -62.94
N ILE A 289 21.09 -8.87 -62.89
CA ILE A 289 21.81 -8.66 -61.63
C ILE A 289 21.26 -7.44 -60.90
N GLN A 290 21.03 -6.33 -61.59
CA GLN A 290 20.45 -5.11 -61.01
C GLN A 290 19.04 -5.34 -60.47
N ASN A 291 18.19 -6.08 -61.19
CA ASN A 291 16.86 -6.45 -60.70
C ASN A 291 16.94 -7.31 -59.44
N LEU A 292 17.80 -8.33 -59.43
CA LEU A 292 18.00 -9.15 -58.25
C LEU A 292 18.51 -8.33 -57.06
N GLN A 293 19.46 -7.41 -57.29
CA GLN A 293 19.94 -6.49 -56.26
C GLN A 293 18.81 -5.60 -55.71
N ALA A 294 17.97 -5.04 -56.59
CA ALA A 294 16.81 -4.24 -56.17
C ALA A 294 15.79 -5.06 -55.36
N GLU A 295 15.48 -6.28 -55.78
CA GLU A 295 14.61 -7.21 -55.03
C GLU A 295 15.21 -7.56 -53.67
N TYR A 296 16.52 -7.82 -53.59
CA TYR A 296 17.20 -8.08 -52.31
C TYR A 296 17.14 -6.85 -51.38
N ASP A 297 17.37 -5.65 -51.92
CA ASP A 297 17.30 -4.41 -51.15
C ASP A 297 15.87 -4.13 -50.65
N GLU A 298 14.85 -4.39 -51.47
CA GLU A 298 13.44 -4.29 -51.10
C GLU A 298 13.07 -5.28 -49.98
N ILE A 299 13.49 -6.55 -50.09
CA ILE A 299 13.26 -7.56 -49.05
C ILE A 299 13.97 -7.16 -47.75
N LEU A 300 15.19 -6.62 -47.82
CA LEU A 300 15.92 -6.14 -46.65
C LEU A 300 15.21 -4.93 -45.99
N LEU A 301 14.59 -4.06 -46.79
CA LEU A 301 13.79 -2.96 -46.28
C LEU A 301 12.52 -3.48 -45.60
N GLU A 302 11.74 -4.34 -46.27
CA GLU A 302 10.52 -4.92 -45.72
C GLU A 302 10.79 -5.68 -44.42
N THR A 303 11.87 -6.45 -44.35
CA THR A 303 12.21 -7.21 -43.13
C THR A 303 12.59 -6.29 -41.97
N LYS A 304 13.29 -5.18 -42.23
CA LYS A 304 13.55 -4.14 -41.23
C LYS A 304 12.27 -3.47 -40.76
N GLU A 305 11.38 -3.08 -41.67
CA GLU A 305 10.09 -2.47 -41.33
C GLU A 305 9.23 -3.43 -40.50
N ARG A 306 9.15 -4.71 -40.89
CA ARG A 306 8.46 -5.74 -40.10
C ARG A 306 9.04 -5.84 -38.70
N PHE A 307 10.37 -5.92 -38.57
CA PHE A 307 11.02 -5.95 -37.26
C PHE A 307 10.72 -4.71 -36.41
N GLU A 308 10.75 -3.51 -37.00
CA GLU A 308 10.41 -2.27 -36.30
C GLU A 308 8.95 -2.24 -35.85
N THR A 309 8.02 -2.70 -36.70
CA THR A 309 6.60 -2.81 -36.34
C THR A 309 6.37 -3.83 -35.23
N GLU A 310 7.01 -5.00 -35.31
CA GLU A 310 6.93 -6.02 -34.27
C GLU A 310 7.48 -5.51 -32.94
N LYS A 311 8.64 -4.85 -32.96
CA LYS A 311 9.20 -4.18 -31.78
C LYS A 311 8.24 -3.15 -31.18
N ALA A 312 7.56 -2.35 -32.01
CA ALA A 312 6.57 -1.39 -31.55
C ALA A 312 5.34 -2.07 -30.92
N VAL A 313 4.85 -3.16 -31.52
CA VAL A 313 3.75 -3.98 -30.98
C VAL A 313 4.14 -4.55 -29.61
N TRP A 314 5.31 -5.17 -29.49
CA TRP A 314 5.82 -5.67 -28.22
C TRP A 314 5.92 -4.59 -27.15
N GLN A 315 6.37 -3.39 -27.51
CA GLN A 315 6.41 -2.25 -26.58
C GLN A 315 5.01 -1.84 -26.11
N ILE A 316 4.04 -1.80 -27.03
CA ILE A 316 2.64 -1.47 -26.71
C ILE A 316 2.04 -2.55 -25.80
N GLU A 317 2.25 -3.83 -26.09
CA GLU A 317 1.76 -4.95 -25.29
C GLU A 317 2.37 -4.96 -23.89
N HIS A 318 3.69 -4.76 -23.79
CA HIS A 318 4.37 -4.65 -22.52
C HIS A 318 3.86 -3.44 -21.71
N GLN A 319 3.71 -2.27 -22.34
CA GLN A 319 3.15 -1.11 -21.65
C GLN A 319 1.70 -1.33 -21.21
N SER A 320 0.89 -2.00 -22.05
CA SER A 320 -0.50 -2.34 -21.74
C SER A 320 -0.62 -3.30 -20.55
N THR A 321 0.28 -4.29 -20.47
CA THR A 321 0.33 -5.23 -19.34
C THR A 321 0.76 -4.52 -18.04
N LEU A 322 1.77 -3.65 -18.10
CA LEU A 322 2.15 -2.80 -16.96
C LEU A 322 1.01 -1.88 -16.51
N ASP A 323 0.29 -1.26 -17.46
CA ASP A 323 -0.85 -0.39 -17.16
C ASP A 323 -2.04 -1.17 -16.58
N LYS A 324 -2.23 -2.43 -16.99
CA LYS A 324 -3.24 -3.32 -16.43
C LYS A 324 -2.90 -3.69 -14.98
N ILE A 325 -1.67 -4.17 -14.74
CA ILE A 325 -1.18 -4.50 -13.39
C ILE A 325 -1.25 -3.26 -12.49
N GLY A 326 -0.81 -2.09 -12.98
CA GLY A 326 -0.88 -0.83 -12.24
C GLY A 326 -2.32 -0.40 -11.90
N ARG A 327 -3.29 -0.66 -12.78
CA ARG A 327 -4.73 -0.42 -12.50
C ARG A 327 -5.28 -1.39 -11.47
N GLU A 328 -4.92 -2.66 -11.54
CA GLU A 328 -5.35 -3.69 -10.58
C GLU A 328 -4.80 -3.38 -9.19
N PHE A 329 -3.51 -3.07 -9.07
CA PHE A 329 -2.88 -2.69 -7.81
C PHE A 329 -3.50 -1.41 -7.20
N ARG A 330 -3.81 -0.40 -8.03
CA ARG A 330 -4.52 0.80 -7.55
C ARG A 330 -5.91 0.47 -7.00
N LYS A 331 -6.69 -0.36 -7.71
CA LYS A 331 -8.02 -0.79 -7.25
C LYS A 331 -7.94 -1.59 -5.96
N GLU A 332 -6.96 -2.49 -5.84
CA GLU A 332 -6.76 -3.28 -4.62
C GLU A 332 -6.38 -2.39 -3.43
N LYS A 333 -5.47 -1.42 -3.65
CA LYS A 333 -5.12 -0.42 -2.64
C LYS A 333 -6.34 0.41 -2.22
N GLU A 334 -7.12 0.92 -3.17
CA GLU A 334 -8.33 1.70 -2.90
C GLU A 334 -9.35 0.88 -2.11
N TYR A 335 -9.55 -0.39 -2.48
CA TYR A 335 -10.43 -1.30 -1.77
C TYR A 335 -9.94 -1.58 -0.34
N ALA A 336 -8.65 -1.82 -0.16
CA ALA A 336 -8.04 -2.06 1.15
C ALA A 336 -8.17 -0.83 2.06
N VAL A 337 -7.91 0.37 1.53
CA VAL A 337 -8.10 1.64 2.27
C VAL A 337 -9.57 1.83 2.64
N ALA A 338 -10.49 1.68 1.70
CA ALA A 338 -11.93 1.81 1.97
C ALA A 338 -12.44 0.79 3.01
N ARG A 339 -11.87 -0.43 3.00
CA ARG A 339 -12.17 -1.46 4.00
C ARG A 339 -11.69 -1.03 5.39
N LEU A 340 -10.43 -0.59 5.50
CA LEU A 340 -9.86 -0.11 6.76
C LEU A 340 -10.62 1.12 7.30
N GLU A 341 -11.00 2.07 6.44
CA GLU A 341 -11.82 3.21 6.84
C GLU A 341 -13.20 2.80 7.35
N ARG A 342 -13.80 1.75 6.79
CA ARG A 342 -15.07 1.20 7.29
C ARG A 342 -14.88 0.57 8.67
N GLU A 343 -13.88 -0.30 8.82
CA GLU A 343 -13.55 -0.94 10.10
C GLU A 343 -13.24 0.10 11.19
N TRP A 344 -12.52 1.18 10.85
CA TRP A 344 -12.25 2.27 11.79
C TRP A 344 -13.50 3.07 12.15
N ARG A 345 -14.39 3.34 11.18
CA ARG A 345 -15.68 4.00 11.45
C ARG A 345 -16.55 3.15 12.36
N GLU A 346 -16.64 1.85 12.12
CA GLU A 346 -17.37 0.90 12.97
C GLU A 346 -16.81 0.90 14.40
N LYS A 347 -15.48 0.77 14.56
CA LYS A 347 -14.84 0.83 15.89
C LYS A 347 -15.09 2.16 16.61
N ILE A 348 -15.07 3.29 15.90
CA ILE A 348 -15.37 4.61 16.49
C ILE A 348 -16.83 4.66 16.93
N GLN A 349 -17.76 4.14 16.12
CA GLN A 349 -19.18 4.06 16.48
C GLN A 349 -19.41 3.16 17.69
N ASP A 350 -18.74 2.01 17.77
CA ASP A 350 -18.81 1.09 18.91
C ASP A 350 -18.27 1.74 20.19
N ILE A 351 -17.14 2.46 20.10
CA ILE A 351 -16.59 3.22 21.23
C ILE A 351 -17.56 4.32 21.65
N GLN A 352 -18.13 5.07 20.70
CA GLN A 352 -19.11 6.12 21.02
C GLN A 352 -20.37 5.55 21.67
N ALA A 353 -20.87 4.41 21.19
CA ALA A 353 -22.00 3.71 21.77
C ALA A 353 -21.68 3.21 23.19
N SER A 354 -20.50 2.60 23.40
CA SER A 354 -20.04 2.16 24.72
C SER A 354 -19.90 3.34 25.68
N MET A 355 -19.28 4.44 25.25
CA MET A 355 -19.13 5.63 26.09
C MET A 355 -20.48 6.29 26.40
N SER A 356 -21.42 6.30 25.45
CA SER A 356 -22.79 6.78 25.67
C SER A 356 -23.52 5.91 26.68
N GLN A 357 -23.34 4.58 26.60
CA GLN A 357 -23.91 3.62 27.54
C GLN A 357 -23.32 3.82 28.93
N ASP A 358 -21.98 3.89 29.05
CA ASP A 358 -21.29 4.14 30.32
C ASP A 358 -21.73 5.48 30.94
N SER A 359 -21.89 6.52 30.12
CA SER A 359 -22.40 7.83 30.57
C SER A 359 -23.84 7.73 31.09
N SER A 360 -24.71 6.98 30.40
CA SER A 360 -26.08 6.75 30.83
C SER A 360 -26.15 5.94 32.13
N ASP A 361 -25.30 4.91 32.26
CA ASP A 361 -25.26 4.05 33.44
C ASP A 361 -24.71 4.80 34.67
N VAL A 362 -23.70 5.66 34.46
CA VAL A 362 -23.19 6.57 35.50
C VAL A 362 -24.27 7.58 35.89
N GLN A 363 -24.99 8.16 34.93
CA GLN A 363 -26.10 9.08 35.21
C GLN A 363 -27.19 8.37 36.03
N ALA A 364 -27.64 7.19 35.61
CA ALA A 364 -28.64 6.40 36.31
C ALA A 364 -28.19 6.00 37.73
N HIS A 365 -26.89 5.67 37.91
CA HIS A 365 -26.32 5.40 39.23
C HIS A 365 -26.41 6.63 40.15
N TRP A 366 -26.08 7.82 39.65
CA TRP A 366 -26.16 9.06 40.45
C TRP A 366 -27.59 9.49 40.73
N GLU A 367 -28.49 9.34 39.76
CA GLU A 367 -29.93 9.57 39.96
C GLU A 367 -30.49 8.64 41.05
N LYS A 368 -30.16 7.35 41.00
CA LYS A 368 -30.52 6.39 42.05
C LYS A 368 -29.92 6.78 43.42
N LYS A 369 -28.65 7.18 43.47
CA LYS A 369 -28.01 7.64 44.72
C LYS A 369 -28.67 8.89 45.28
N LEU A 370 -29.11 9.79 44.41
CA LEU A 370 -29.87 10.98 44.79
C LEU A 370 -31.24 10.61 45.36
N GLU A 371 -31.96 9.68 44.73
CA GLU A 371 -33.23 9.14 45.22
C GLU A 371 -33.07 8.47 46.59
N GLU A 372 -32.06 7.60 46.75
CA GLU A 372 -31.74 6.94 48.04
C GLU A 372 -31.47 7.97 49.15
N ALA A 373 -30.71 9.04 48.84
CA ALA A 373 -30.42 10.10 49.79
C ALA A 373 -31.67 10.94 50.13
N GLN A 374 -32.53 11.22 49.15
CA GLN A 374 -33.82 11.89 49.37
C GLN A 374 -34.75 11.03 50.23
N GLU A 375 -34.82 9.72 49.98
CA GLU A 375 -35.64 8.80 50.76
C GLU A 375 -35.14 8.68 52.20
N ALA A 376 -33.82 8.55 52.40
CA ALA A 376 -33.20 8.58 53.72
C ALA A 376 -33.51 9.89 54.48
N GLY A 377 -33.41 11.03 53.79
CA GLY A 377 -33.79 12.34 54.35
C GLY A 377 -35.28 12.42 54.71
N ASN A 378 -36.15 11.85 53.88
CA ASN A 378 -37.60 11.78 54.15
C ASN A 378 -37.93 10.87 55.34
N ILE A 379 -37.23 9.75 55.50
CA ILE A 379 -37.36 8.88 56.66
C ILE A 379 -36.96 9.63 57.93
N GLU A 380 -35.84 10.35 57.90
CA GLU A 380 -35.36 11.15 59.03
C GLU A 380 -36.32 12.30 59.36
N LEU A 381 -36.85 13.00 58.34
CA LEU A 381 -37.89 14.02 58.54
C LEU A 381 -39.14 13.44 59.20
N LYS A 382 -39.62 12.26 58.76
CA LYS A 382 -40.76 11.58 59.39
C LYS A 382 -40.45 11.19 60.84
N ARG A 383 -39.24 10.72 61.11
CA ARG A 383 -38.77 10.40 62.48
C ARG A 383 -38.81 11.64 63.37
N LEU A 384 -38.20 12.74 62.93
CA LEU A 384 -38.18 14.01 63.65
C LEU A 384 -39.58 14.59 63.85
N GLN A 385 -40.46 14.51 62.84
CA GLN A 385 -41.86 14.90 62.98
C GLN A 385 -42.59 14.06 64.04
N GLY A 386 -42.33 12.75 64.08
CA GLY A 386 -42.85 11.86 65.12
C GLY A 386 -42.35 12.25 66.52
N GLU A 387 -41.05 12.51 66.67
CA GLU A 387 -40.47 12.99 67.94
C GLU A 387 -41.09 14.32 68.39
N LEU A 388 -41.25 15.25 67.46
CA LEU A 388 -41.85 16.57 67.72
C LEU A 388 -43.33 16.42 68.12
N ALA A 389 -44.07 15.50 67.52
CA ALA A 389 -45.44 15.18 67.92
C ALA A 389 -45.52 14.62 69.35
N VAL A 390 -44.58 13.74 69.74
CA VAL A 390 -44.49 13.21 71.12
C VAL A 390 -44.15 14.33 72.11
N ILE A 391 -43.23 15.22 71.76
CA ILE A 391 -42.89 16.40 72.59
C ILE A 391 -44.11 17.31 72.73
N LYS A 392 -44.84 17.56 71.63
CA LYS A 392 -46.07 18.36 71.62
C LYS A 392 -47.14 17.75 72.52
N ASP A 393 -47.35 16.43 72.47
CA ASP A 393 -48.29 15.72 73.35
C ASP A 393 -47.86 15.80 74.82
N ARG A 394 -46.57 15.58 75.12
CA ARG A 394 -46.02 15.72 76.48
C ARG A 394 -46.20 17.14 77.04
N LEU A 395 -45.90 18.15 76.23
CA LEU A 395 -46.11 19.55 76.59
C LEU A 395 -47.60 19.87 76.79
N GLY A 396 -48.47 19.34 75.92
CA GLY A 396 -49.92 19.46 76.08
C GLY A 396 -50.42 18.90 77.42
N LYS A 397 -50.01 17.67 77.75
CA LYS A 397 -50.31 17.02 79.04
C LYS A 397 -49.75 17.79 80.23
N GLU A 398 -48.54 18.34 80.12
CA GLU A 398 -47.94 19.16 81.18
C GLU A 398 -48.69 20.49 81.35
N ILE A 399 -49.13 21.12 80.26
CA ILE A 399 -49.99 22.31 80.30
C ILE A 399 -51.32 21.99 80.98
N GLU A 400 -51.98 20.89 80.62
CA GLU A 400 -53.23 20.44 81.26
C GLU A 400 -53.00 20.14 82.75
N ARG A 401 -51.90 19.46 83.10
CA ARG A 401 -51.52 19.20 84.49
C ARG A 401 -51.33 20.50 85.26
N ARG A 402 -50.65 21.50 84.69
CA ARG A 402 -50.48 22.82 85.29
C ARG A 402 -51.81 23.55 85.47
N HIS A 403 -52.71 23.50 84.49
CA HIS A 403 -54.07 24.05 84.64
C HIS A 403 -54.84 23.34 85.76
N GLY A 404 -54.73 22.01 85.86
CA GLY A 404 -55.31 21.25 86.96
C GLY A 404 -54.76 21.68 88.32
N VAL A 405 -53.43 21.80 88.45
CA VAL A 405 -52.76 22.28 89.67
C VAL A 405 -53.16 23.73 90.00
N GLN A 406 -53.22 24.62 89.01
CA GLN A 406 -53.72 25.99 89.19
C GLN A 406 -55.18 26.00 89.65
N GLY A 407 -56.02 25.13 89.10
CA GLY A 407 -57.40 24.95 89.55
C GLY A 407 -57.47 24.52 91.02
N THR A 408 -56.67 23.52 91.42
CA THR A 408 -56.58 23.09 92.83
C THR A 408 -56.04 24.18 93.75
N LEU A 409 -55.06 24.96 93.28
CA LEU A 409 -54.52 26.10 94.03
C LEU A 409 -55.58 27.18 94.21
N ALA A 410 -56.35 27.51 93.16
CA ALA A 410 -57.43 28.48 93.25
C ALA A 410 -58.53 28.05 94.24
N VAL A 411 -58.85 26.75 94.28
CA VAL A 411 -59.77 26.18 95.29
C VAL A 411 -59.19 26.30 96.69
N LEU A 412 -57.91 25.94 96.89
CA LEU A 412 -57.24 26.08 98.19
C LEU A 412 -57.12 27.54 98.62
N GLU A 413 -56.80 28.48 97.72
CA GLU A 413 -56.76 29.91 98.01
C GLU A 413 -58.14 30.47 98.36
N LYS A 414 -59.20 29.96 97.73
CA LYS A 414 -60.57 30.29 98.14
C LYS A 414 -60.86 29.74 99.53
N GLN A 415 -60.51 28.49 99.80
CA GLN A 415 -60.73 27.85 101.09
C GLN A 415 -59.94 28.53 102.21
N ILE A 416 -58.68 28.90 101.99
CA ILE A 416 -57.89 29.72 102.92
C ILE A 416 -58.56 31.09 103.15
N ARG A 417 -59.09 31.73 102.10
CA ARG A 417 -59.83 33.00 102.28
C ARG A 417 -61.10 32.81 103.11
N ASP A 418 -61.84 31.73 102.88
CA ASP A 418 -63.04 31.38 103.64
C ASP A 418 -62.68 31.07 105.10
N ASP A 419 -61.64 30.26 105.35
CA ASP A 419 -61.11 29.94 106.68
C ASP A 419 -60.61 31.18 107.41
N VAL A 420 -59.91 32.10 106.72
CA VAL A 420 -59.46 33.39 107.28
C VAL A 420 -60.65 34.29 107.61
N ALA A 421 -61.69 34.33 106.77
CA ALA A 421 -62.91 35.07 107.08
C ALA A 421 -63.61 34.50 108.31
N GLU A 422 -63.66 33.17 108.45
CA GLU A 422 -64.19 32.50 109.64
C GLU A 422 -63.36 32.82 110.89
N LEU A 423 -62.03 32.81 110.78
CA LEU A 423 -61.10 33.22 111.84
C LEU A 423 -61.33 34.67 112.29
N VAL A 424 -61.59 35.60 111.37
CA VAL A 424 -61.92 37.00 111.70
C VAL A 424 -63.24 37.09 112.48
N VAL A 425 -64.23 36.25 112.14
CA VAL A 425 -65.48 36.13 112.92
C VAL A 425 -65.20 35.62 114.33
N TYR A 426 -64.41 34.54 114.48
CA TYR A 426 -64.02 34.02 115.80
C TYR A 426 -63.18 35.03 116.60
N GLU A 427 -62.29 35.79 115.97
CA GLU A 427 -61.54 36.88 116.63
C GLU A 427 -62.47 38.01 117.10
N HIS A 428 -63.50 38.33 116.33
CA HIS A 428 -64.50 39.32 116.73
C HIS A 428 -65.33 38.83 117.92
N GLU A 429 -65.81 37.59 117.89
CA GLU A 429 -66.55 36.97 118.99
C GLU A 429 -65.72 36.89 120.27
N THR A 430 -64.45 36.49 120.18
CA THR A 430 -63.55 36.45 121.34
C THR A 430 -63.25 37.84 121.89
N LYS A 431 -63.15 38.88 121.04
CA LYS A 431 -63.05 40.28 121.50
C LYS A 431 -64.33 40.73 122.22
N VAL A 432 -65.50 40.40 121.70
CA VAL A 432 -66.80 40.71 122.33
C VAL A 432 -66.90 40.04 123.70
N LEU A 433 -66.56 38.75 123.78
CA LEU A 433 -66.54 37.98 125.04
C LEU A 433 -65.55 38.56 126.05
N LYS A 434 -64.33 38.95 125.62
CA LYS A 434 -63.37 39.64 126.50
C LYS A 434 -63.93 40.95 127.03
N LYS A 435 -64.59 41.75 126.18
CA LYS A 435 -65.21 43.02 126.58
C LYS A 435 -66.37 42.82 127.55
N HIS A 436 -67.19 41.78 127.34
CA HIS A 436 -68.27 41.42 128.23
C HIS A 436 -67.75 40.97 129.60
N LYS A 437 -66.71 40.13 129.62
CA LYS A 437 -65.99 39.74 130.85
C LYS A 437 -65.44 40.94 131.61
N GLN A 438 -64.79 41.88 130.92
CA GLN A 438 -64.26 43.11 131.51
C GLN A 438 -65.38 43.96 132.15
N THR A 439 -66.53 44.05 131.49
CA THR A 439 -67.68 44.83 131.97
C THR A 439 -68.27 44.22 133.24
N LEU A 440 -68.44 42.90 133.28
CA LEU A 440 -68.87 42.16 134.47
C LEU A 440 -67.87 42.31 135.63
N GLN A 441 -66.57 42.27 135.34
CA GLN A 441 -65.53 42.48 136.35
C GLN A 441 -65.66 43.88 136.99
N ASN A 442 -65.81 44.92 136.18
CA ASN A 442 -66.00 46.29 136.68
C ASN A 442 -67.27 46.43 137.54
N GLN A 443 -68.36 45.73 137.21
CA GLN A 443 -69.58 45.75 138.02
C GLN A 443 -69.38 45.09 139.39
N VAL A 444 -68.63 43.99 139.45
CA VAL A 444 -68.26 43.33 140.71
C VAL A 444 -67.40 44.24 141.58
N ASP A 445 -66.46 44.97 140.97
CA ASP A 445 -65.57 45.88 141.70
C ASP A 445 -66.33 47.10 142.27
N VAL A 446 -67.30 47.66 141.52
CA VAL A 446 -68.20 48.72 142.02
C VAL A 446 -69.03 48.23 143.20
N LEU A 447 -69.66 47.05 143.10
CA LEU A 447 -70.45 46.47 144.18
C LEU A 447 -69.62 46.19 145.44
N ARG A 448 -68.36 45.79 145.29
CA ARG A 448 -67.43 45.63 146.42
C ARG A 448 -67.10 46.97 147.08
N HIS A 449 -66.91 48.02 146.29
CA HIS A 449 -66.63 49.35 146.80
C HIS A 449 -67.83 49.93 147.58
N ASP A 450 -69.05 49.80 147.05
CA ASP A 450 -70.28 50.26 147.70
C ASP A 450 -70.52 49.53 149.03
N PHE A 451 -70.27 48.22 149.06
CA PHE A 451 -70.38 47.42 150.28
C PHE A 451 -69.39 47.89 151.38
N GLN A 452 -68.15 48.20 151.01
CA GLN A 452 -67.15 48.72 151.94
C GLN A 452 -67.52 50.10 152.47
N THR A 453 -68.01 50.98 151.59
CA THR A 453 -68.45 52.34 151.94
C THR A 453 -69.62 52.29 152.93
N ALA A 454 -70.61 51.41 152.70
CA ALA A 454 -71.74 51.21 153.61
C ALA A 454 -71.29 50.70 155.01
N CYS A 455 -70.31 49.79 155.07
CA CYS A 455 -69.75 49.30 156.34
C CYS A 455 -69.04 50.41 157.11
N HIS A 456 -68.35 51.30 156.40
CA HIS A 456 -67.66 52.41 157.03
C HIS A 456 -68.63 53.45 157.62
N LEU A 457 -69.72 53.73 156.90
CA LEU A 457 -70.75 54.68 157.30
C LEU A 457 -71.54 54.19 158.53
N ALA A 458 -71.86 52.89 158.58
CA ALA A 458 -72.52 52.28 159.72
C ALA A 458 -71.64 52.26 160.99
N ARG A 459 -70.32 52.10 160.85
CA ARG A 459 -69.37 52.26 161.97
C ARG A 459 -69.30 53.70 162.48
N ASN A 460 -69.30 54.68 161.57
CA ASN A 460 -69.23 56.09 161.95
C ASN A 460 -70.48 56.55 162.72
N LEU A 461 -71.66 56.02 162.38
CA LEU A 461 -72.91 56.31 163.13
C LEU A 461 -72.88 55.76 164.57
N LEU A 462 -72.21 54.63 164.80
CA LEU A 462 -72.01 54.07 166.13
C LEU A 462 -71.01 54.88 166.97
N SER A 463 -69.95 55.43 166.36
CA SER A 463 -68.94 56.20 167.08
C SER A 463 -69.40 57.59 167.52
N ILE A 464 -70.38 58.19 166.84
CA ILE A 464 -70.89 59.54 167.18
C ILE A 464 -71.90 59.48 168.36
N SER A 465 -72.42 58.29 168.69
CA SER A 465 -73.63 58.14 169.52
C SER A 465 -73.42 57.55 170.92
N ALA A 466 -72.17 57.23 171.32
CA ALA A 466 -71.90 56.55 172.59
C ALA A 466 -70.82 57.27 173.42
N SER A 467 -71.24 57.77 174.59
CA SER A 467 -70.35 58.24 175.65
C SER A 467 -69.85 57.06 176.49
N GLU A 468 -68.52 56.92 176.56
CA GLU A 468 -67.71 56.33 177.64
C GLU A 468 -68.32 55.12 178.39
N ASP A 469 -68.33 53.97 177.71
CA ASP A 469 -67.92 52.63 178.21
C ASP A 469 -68.48 51.55 177.27
N SER A 470 -67.72 51.13 176.25
CA SER A 470 -68.02 49.92 175.47
C SER A 470 -66.89 49.61 174.47
N ASP A 471 -65.95 48.76 174.89
CA ASP A 471 -64.85 48.23 174.05
C ASP A 471 -65.28 46.98 173.24
N VAL A 472 -66.56 46.88 172.84
CA VAL A 472 -67.16 45.60 172.39
C VAL A 472 -67.34 45.47 170.86
N PHE A 473 -67.08 46.49 170.04
CA PHE A 473 -67.48 46.47 168.61
C PHE A 473 -66.37 46.26 167.57
N GLN A 474 -65.17 45.80 167.95
CA GLN A 474 -64.08 45.75 166.98
C GLN A 474 -64.10 44.55 166.01
N HIS A 475 -64.79 43.42 166.24
CA HIS A 475 -64.66 42.25 165.36
C HIS A 475 -65.99 41.63 164.88
N GLN A 476 -66.17 41.68 163.55
CA GLN A 476 -67.16 40.97 162.71
C GLN A 476 -68.63 41.01 163.13
N THR A 477 -69.21 42.21 163.11
CA THR A 477 -70.66 42.40 163.01
C THR A 477 -71.03 42.66 161.55
N SER A 478 -72.05 41.98 161.02
CA SER A 478 -72.48 42.21 159.63
C SER A 478 -72.96 43.66 159.47
N LEU A 479 -72.96 44.20 158.25
CA LEU A 479 -73.49 45.55 157.98
C LEU A 479 -74.90 45.73 158.57
N VAL A 480 -75.70 44.65 158.52
CA VAL A 480 -77.04 44.57 159.10
C VAL A 480 -77.00 44.76 160.62
N ASP A 481 -76.01 44.18 161.30
CA ASP A 481 -75.85 44.28 162.76
C ASP A 481 -75.31 45.65 163.19
N LEU A 482 -74.40 46.24 162.40
CA LEU A 482 -73.92 47.61 162.61
C LEU A 482 -75.06 48.63 162.49
N LEU A 483 -75.91 48.50 161.47
CA LEU A 483 -77.10 49.34 161.28
C LEU A 483 -78.13 49.18 162.39
N HIS A 484 -78.42 47.94 162.84
CA HIS A 484 -79.34 47.70 163.96
C HIS A 484 -78.83 48.29 165.28
N ALA A 485 -77.52 48.25 165.53
CA ALA A 485 -76.92 48.84 166.71
C ALA A 485 -76.96 50.38 166.67
N SER A 486 -76.75 51.00 165.49
CA SER A 486 -76.89 52.45 165.34
C SER A 486 -78.34 52.91 165.57
N ILE A 487 -79.32 52.18 165.02
CA ILE A 487 -80.74 52.46 165.23
C ILE A 487 -81.09 52.40 166.72
N ARG A 488 -80.73 51.32 167.45
CA ARG A 488 -81.00 51.22 168.89
C ARG A 488 -80.40 52.36 169.72
N HIS A 489 -79.23 52.86 169.32
CA HIS A 489 -78.57 53.97 170.01
C HIS A 489 -79.26 55.32 169.78
N VAL A 490 -79.68 55.60 168.54
CA VAL A 490 -80.44 56.82 168.22
C VAL A 490 -81.79 56.82 168.96
N THR A 491 -82.46 55.67 169.06
CA THR A 491 -83.74 55.57 169.79
C THR A 491 -83.56 55.80 171.30
N SER A 492 -82.41 55.44 171.90
CA SER A 492 -82.16 55.67 173.33
C SER A 492 -81.85 57.15 173.64
N LEU A 493 -81.17 57.86 172.73
CA LEU A 493 -80.92 59.31 172.85
C LEU A 493 -82.23 60.11 172.78
N TYR A 494 -83.17 59.71 171.93
CA TYR A 494 -84.48 60.37 171.83
C TYR A 494 -85.30 60.26 173.12
N VAL A 495 -85.17 59.15 173.87
CA VAL A 495 -85.83 58.96 175.18
C VAL A 495 -85.16 59.79 176.28
N ARG A 496 -83.84 60.06 176.17
CA ARG A 496 -83.08 60.83 177.17
C ARG A 496 -83.27 62.35 177.04
N GLN A 497 -83.61 62.85 175.84
CA GLN A 497 -83.86 64.28 175.60
C GLN A 497 -85.30 64.71 175.96
N GLY A 498 -86.26 63.77 175.99
CA GLY A 498 -87.67 64.07 176.30
C GLY A 498 -88.01 64.38 177.77
N VAL A 499 -87.09 64.18 178.73
CA VAL A 499 -87.39 64.38 180.16
C VAL A 499 -86.72 65.64 180.75
N MET A 500 -85.85 66.34 180.00
CA MET A 500 -85.27 67.63 180.42
C MET A 500 -86.06 68.87 179.98
N GLU A 501 -87.13 68.76 179.18
CA GLU A 501 -87.92 69.90 178.72
C GLU A 501 -89.36 69.89 179.24
N GLN A 502 -89.54 69.90 180.57
CA GLN A 502 -90.83 70.16 181.23
C GLN A 502 -90.92 71.53 181.93
N THR A 503 -89.96 72.43 181.73
CA THR A 503 -89.97 73.76 182.34
C THR A 503 -89.33 74.79 181.41
N MET A 504 -90.16 75.40 180.54
CA MET A 504 -90.10 76.77 180.00
C MET A 504 -91.09 76.87 178.82
N THR A 505 -92.36 77.20 179.08
CA THR A 505 -92.98 78.52 178.77
C THR A 505 -92.82 78.95 177.30
N SER A 506 -93.88 78.82 176.49
CA SER A 506 -94.88 79.87 176.22
C SER A 506 -94.56 80.74 175.00
N GLN A 507 -95.61 80.94 174.17
CA GLN A 507 -95.82 81.97 173.14
C GLN A 507 -95.33 81.73 171.70
N LEU A 508 -96.25 82.06 170.78
CA LEU A 508 -96.16 82.31 169.33
C LEU A 508 -96.19 81.05 168.43
N MET A 509 -97.35 80.58 167.96
CA MET A 509 -98.25 81.11 166.91
C MET A 509 -97.64 81.24 165.49
N LEU A 510 -98.31 80.57 164.55
CA LEU A 510 -98.58 80.96 163.16
C LEU A 510 -97.41 81.08 162.17
N ASN A 511 -97.32 80.17 161.18
CA ASN A 511 -97.60 80.47 159.75
C ASN A 511 -97.23 79.34 158.76
N SER A 512 -98.14 79.16 157.77
CA SER A 512 -98.00 78.79 156.33
C SER A 512 -97.05 77.64 155.90
N HIS A 513 -97.48 76.54 155.25
CA HIS A 513 -97.85 76.39 153.82
C HIS A 513 -96.83 76.99 152.80
N PRO A 514 -96.76 76.55 151.52
CA PRO A 514 -96.81 75.19 150.95
C PRO A 514 -95.96 75.01 149.63
N TYR A 515 -96.09 73.86 148.93
CA TYR A 515 -95.90 73.55 147.47
C TYR A 515 -94.65 74.08 146.70
N GLY A 516 -94.06 73.39 145.72
CA GLY A 516 -94.35 72.15 144.99
C GLY A 516 -93.57 72.10 143.66
N TYR A 517 -93.13 70.91 143.22
CA TYR A 517 -93.26 70.28 141.88
C TYR A 517 -92.46 68.98 141.82
#